data_AF-A0A2E2TC95-F1
#
_entry.id   AF-A0A2E2TC95-F1
#
_cell.length_a   1.000
_cell.length_b   1.000
_cell.length_c   1.000
_cell.angle_alpha   90.00
_cell.angle_beta   90.00
_cell.angle_gamma   90.00
#
_symmetry.space_group_name_H-M   'P 1'
#
loop_
_entity.id
_entity.type
_entity.pdbx_description
1 polymer ?
#
loop_
_entity_poly.entity_id
_entity_poly.type
_entity_poly.pdbx_seq_one_letter_code
_entity_poly.pdbx_strand_id
1 'polypeptide(L)'
;MKIIITLLSVFLAVNFSACTKDQTCTCTSTSSATADGEPFPLYTATNTVESYDKKMKDKDADEWCTTFEDSLTTSQSGNGFNYEVFEKTSCTL
;
A
#
# COMPACT_ATOMS: atom_id res chain seq x y z
N MET A 1 -36.07 18.46 35.09
CA MET A 1 -35.72 18.76 33.68
C MET A 1 -34.25 18.37 33.46
N LYS A 2 -33.94 17.11 33.12
CA LYS A 2 -32.56 16.57 32.98
C LYS A 2 -32.51 15.41 31.94
N ILE A 3 -33.33 15.46 30.90
CA ILE A 3 -33.46 14.35 29.93
C ILE A 3 -32.93 14.74 28.53
N ILE A 4 -32.62 16.03 28.30
CA ILE A 4 -32.31 16.53 26.95
C ILE A 4 -30.84 16.31 26.55
N ILE A 5 -29.90 16.24 27.49
CA ILE A 5 -28.45 16.21 27.16
C ILE A 5 -27.99 14.79 26.77
N THR A 6 -28.68 13.74 27.20
CA THR A 6 -28.27 12.34 26.93
C THR A 6 -28.64 11.85 25.53
N LEU A 7 -29.56 12.52 24.82
CA LEU A 7 -29.96 12.17 23.45
C LEU A 7 -29.00 12.75 22.39
N LEU A 8 -28.33 13.87 22.69
CA LEU A 8 -27.40 14.51 21.75
C LEU A 8 -26.09 13.71 21.60
N SER A 9 -25.61 13.10 22.68
CA SER A 9 -24.39 12.27 22.66
C SER A 9 -24.58 10.96 21.90
N VAL A 10 -25.80 10.39 21.91
CA VAL A 10 -26.13 9.20 21.11
C VAL A 10 -26.16 9.57 19.63
N PHE A 11 -26.75 10.71 19.25
CA PHE A 11 -26.79 11.17 17.86
C PHE A 11 -25.41 11.46 17.25
N LEU A 12 -24.43 11.94 18.03
CA LEU A 12 -23.06 12.06 17.53
C LEU A 12 -22.42 10.68 17.27
N ALA A 13 -22.73 9.66 18.07
CA ALA A 13 -22.16 8.33 17.89
C ALA A 13 -22.76 7.58 16.68
N VAL A 14 -24.05 7.78 16.37
CA VAL A 14 -24.70 7.09 15.22
C VAL A 14 -24.34 7.69 13.86
N ASN A 15 -23.84 8.93 13.81
CA ASN A 15 -23.42 9.56 12.55
C ASN A 15 -22.03 9.10 12.06
N PHE A 16 -21.23 8.43 12.90
CA PHE A 16 -19.92 7.92 12.48
C PHE A 16 -19.95 6.51 11.87
N SER A 17 -21.08 5.81 11.86
CA SER A 17 -21.17 4.41 11.39
C SER A 17 -21.73 4.25 9.97
N ALA A 18 -22.20 5.31 9.31
CA ALA A 18 -23.08 5.16 8.13
C ALA A 18 -22.43 5.30 6.74
N CYS A 19 -21.16 5.70 6.62
CA CYS A 19 -20.53 5.91 5.31
C CYS A 19 -19.28 5.02 5.12
N THR A 20 -19.47 3.71 5.05
CA THR A 20 -18.45 2.83 4.46
C THR A 20 -18.84 2.52 3.02
N LYS A 21 -17.92 2.74 2.07
CA LYS A 21 -18.08 2.34 0.68
C LYS A 21 -16.96 1.38 0.30
N ASP A 22 -17.14 0.70 -0.83
CA ASP A 22 -16.11 -0.16 -1.39
C ASP A 22 -14.96 0.73 -1.90
N GLN A 23 -13.74 0.42 -1.44
CA GLN A 23 -12.50 1.03 -1.89
C GLN A 23 -11.70 -0.05 -2.61
N THR A 24 -11.06 0.33 -3.71
CA THR A 24 -10.16 -0.54 -4.47
C THR A 24 -8.76 0.06 -4.43
N CYS A 25 -7.80 -0.64 -3.84
CA CYS A 25 -6.40 -0.25 -3.84
C CYS A 25 -5.67 -1.10 -4.88
N THR A 26 -5.02 -0.45 -5.85
CA THR A 26 -4.21 -1.12 -6.88
C THR A 26 -2.73 -0.89 -6.59
N CYS A 27 -1.99 -1.97 -6.42
CA CYS A 27 -0.57 -1.97 -6.15
C CYS A 27 0.21 -2.49 -7.35
N THR A 28 1.30 -1.81 -7.70
CA THR A 28 2.25 -2.24 -8.72
C THR A 28 3.60 -2.52 -8.07
N SER A 29 4.05 -3.77 -8.16
CA SER A 29 5.36 -4.21 -7.72
C SER A 29 6.31 -4.27 -8.92
N THR A 30 7.44 -3.59 -8.84
CA THR A 30 8.51 -3.58 -9.84
C THR A 30 9.75 -4.24 -9.25
N SER A 31 10.32 -5.23 -9.94
CA SER A 31 11.60 -5.85 -9.59
C SER A 31 12.64 -5.61 -10.68
N SER A 32 13.85 -5.20 -10.30
CA SER A 32 14.98 -4.93 -11.20
C SER A 32 16.30 -5.35 -10.55
N ALA A 33 17.34 -5.64 -11.32
CA ALA A 33 18.68 -5.87 -10.77
C ALA A 33 19.78 -5.13 -11.50
N THR A 34 20.85 -4.82 -10.77
CA THR A 34 22.06 -4.16 -11.27
C THR A 34 23.31 -4.90 -10.79
N ALA A 35 24.41 -4.84 -11.54
CA ALA A 35 25.71 -5.34 -11.09
C ALA A 35 26.62 -4.17 -10.73
N ASP A 36 27.59 -4.43 -9.85
CA ASP A 36 28.64 -3.47 -9.51
C ASP A 36 29.28 -2.88 -10.79
N GLY A 37 29.10 -1.57 -11.01
CA GLY A 37 29.75 -0.82 -12.09
C GLY A 37 29.00 -0.78 -13.44
N GLU A 38 27.84 -1.43 -13.57
CA GLU A 38 27.05 -1.41 -14.80
C GLU A 38 25.82 -0.49 -14.67
N PRO A 39 25.52 0.36 -15.67
CA PRO A 39 24.28 1.12 -15.69
C PRO A 39 23.06 0.18 -15.82
N PHE A 40 22.04 0.43 -14.99
CA PHE A 40 20.73 -0.25 -14.95
C PHE A 40 20.19 -0.77 -16.31
N PRO A 41 19.44 -1.90 -16.36
CA PRO A 41 19.39 -3.08 -15.49
C PRO A 41 19.90 -4.37 -16.17
N LEU A 42 20.38 -5.35 -15.38
CA LEU A 42 20.85 -6.67 -15.82
C LEU A 42 19.74 -7.51 -16.50
N TYR A 43 18.48 -7.25 -16.16
CA TYR A 43 17.30 -7.86 -16.79
C TYR A 43 16.14 -6.85 -16.87
N THR A 44 15.19 -7.11 -17.78
CA THR A 44 13.98 -6.30 -17.95
C THR A 44 13.15 -6.32 -16.67
N ALA A 45 12.81 -5.13 -16.14
CA ALA A 45 12.02 -5.04 -14.93
C ALA A 45 10.70 -5.81 -15.05
N THR A 46 10.41 -6.65 -14.06
CA THR A 46 9.14 -7.38 -14.00
C THR A 46 8.16 -6.57 -13.19
N ASN A 47 6.97 -6.35 -13.74
CA ASN A 47 5.89 -5.65 -13.07
C ASN A 47 4.75 -6.62 -12.76
N THR A 48 4.32 -6.65 -11.51
CA THR A 48 3.12 -7.37 -11.06
C THR A 48 2.11 -6.36 -10.57
N VAL A 49 0.85 -6.52 -10.97
CA VAL A 49 -0.25 -5.65 -10.53
C VAL A 49 -1.22 -6.48 -9.71
N GLU A 50 -1.53 -6.01 -8.50
CA GLU A 50 -2.49 -6.63 -7.60
C GLU A 50 -3.54 -5.59 -7.18
N SER A 51 -4.78 -6.04 -7.03
CA SER A 51 -5.89 -5.21 -6.58
C SER A 51 -6.49 -5.78 -5.31
N TYR A 52 -6.69 -4.91 -4.33
CA TYR A 52 -7.27 -5.22 -3.05
C TYR A 52 -8.58 -4.45 -2.90
N ASP A 53 -9.67 -5.14 -2.61
CA ASP A 53 -10.98 -4.54 -2.38
C ASP A 53 -11.38 -4.64 -0.93
N LYS A 54 -11.79 -3.53 -0.33
CA LYS A 54 -12.27 -3.52 1.06
C LYS A 54 -13.25 -2.40 1.32
N LYS A 55 -14.32 -2.73 2.04
CA LYS A 55 -15.34 -1.76 2.47
C LYS A 55 -14.87 -1.00 3.71
N MET A 56 -14.68 0.31 3.58
CA MET A 56 -14.24 1.17 4.69
C MET A 56 -14.61 2.64 4.48
N LYS A 57 -14.23 3.49 5.43
CA LYS A 57 -14.41 4.95 5.33
C LYS A 57 -13.28 5.53 4.49
N ASP A 58 -13.58 6.55 3.69
CA ASP A 58 -12.61 7.23 2.82
C ASP A 58 -11.39 7.72 3.58
N LYS A 59 -11.61 8.27 4.79
CA LYS A 59 -10.54 8.75 5.66
C LYS A 59 -9.54 7.67 6.09
N ASP A 60 -9.93 6.39 6.04
CA ASP A 60 -9.11 5.24 6.43
C ASP A 60 -8.52 4.53 5.19
N ALA A 61 -8.98 4.88 3.99
CA ALA A 61 -8.64 4.20 2.74
C ALA A 61 -7.18 4.44 2.34
N ASP A 62 -6.72 5.70 2.37
CA ASP A 62 -5.35 6.06 1.99
C ASP A 62 -4.32 5.34 2.89
N GLU A 63 -4.52 5.42 4.21
CA GLU A 63 -3.65 4.74 5.19
C GLU A 63 -3.63 3.23 4.93
N TRP A 64 -4.80 2.61 4.74
CA TRP A 64 -4.90 1.20 4.40
C TRP A 64 -4.17 0.84 3.10
N CYS A 65 -4.34 1.61 2.03
CA CYS A 65 -3.74 1.32 0.73
C CYS A 65 -2.20 1.43 0.79
N THR A 66 -1.68 2.39 1.54
CA THR A 66 -0.21 2.53 1.73
C THR A 66 0.41 1.40 2.56
N THR A 67 -0.36 0.62 3.32
CA THR A 67 0.19 -0.52 4.07
C THR A 67 0.73 -1.66 3.21
N PHE A 68 0.36 -1.69 1.93
CA PHE A 68 0.87 -2.64 0.95
C PHE A 68 2.11 -2.14 0.20
N GLU A 69 2.49 -0.87 0.38
CA GLU A 69 3.71 -0.34 -0.19
C GLU A 69 4.93 -0.91 0.53
N ASP A 70 5.93 -1.30 -0.24
CA ASP A 70 7.17 -1.83 0.28
C ASP A 70 8.32 -1.48 -0.65
N SER A 71 9.53 -1.43 -0.12
CA SER A 71 10.75 -1.24 -0.91
C SER A 71 11.86 -2.06 -0.28
N LEU A 72 12.37 -3.01 -1.06
CA LEU A 72 13.45 -3.89 -0.65
C LEU A 72 14.64 -3.72 -1.60
N THR A 73 15.84 -3.64 -1.04
CA THR A 73 17.08 -3.76 -1.79
C THR A 73 17.89 -4.89 -1.18
N THR A 74 18.19 -5.90 -2.00
CA THR A 74 18.93 -7.09 -1.57
C THR A 74 20.20 -7.22 -2.39
N SER A 75 21.35 -7.18 -1.71
CA SER A 75 22.64 -7.49 -2.33
C SER A 75 22.84 -9.02 -2.33
N GLN A 76 23.16 -9.58 -3.48
CA GLN A 76 23.45 -11.00 -3.65
C GLN A 76 24.81 -11.18 -4.34
N SER A 77 25.47 -12.29 -4.04
CA SER A 77 26.69 -12.70 -4.72
C SER A 77 26.53 -14.12 -5.25
N GLY A 78 26.87 -14.34 -6.51
CA GLY A 78 26.74 -15.63 -7.18
C GLY A 78 27.70 -15.75 -8.35
N ASN A 79 28.34 -16.91 -8.51
CA ASN A 79 29.28 -17.20 -9.60
C ASN A 79 30.39 -16.14 -9.79
N GLY A 80 30.85 -15.50 -8.72
CA GLY A 80 31.89 -14.47 -8.77
C GLY A 80 31.42 -13.06 -9.16
N PHE A 81 30.11 -12.85 -9.29
CA PHE A 81 29.51 -11.54 -9.54
C PHE A 81 28.66 -11.09 -8.35
N ASN A 82 28.75 -9.79 -8.03
CA ASN A 82 27.85 -9.12 -7.10
C ASN A 82 26.73 -8.45 -7.90
N TYR A 83 25.50 -8.59 -7.42
CA TYR A 83 24.35 -7.88 -7.97
C TYR A 83 23.42 -7.41 -6.87
N GLU A 84 22.76 -6.29 -7.11
CA GLU A 84 21.73 -5.73 -6.24
C GLU A 84 20.38 -5.90 -6.91
N VAL A 85 19.44 -6.51 -6.19
CA VAL A 85 18.04 -6.62 -6.60
C VAL A 85 17.25 -5.54 -5.87
N PHE A 86 16.58 -4.69 -6.64
CA PHE A 86 15.67 -3.66 -6.16
C PHE A 86 14.23 -4.07 -6.45
N GLU A 87 13.41 -4.13 -5.41
CA GLU A 87 11.98 -4.39 -5.47
C GLU A 87 11.23 -3.23 -4.84
N LYS A 88 10.21 -2.72 -5.54
CA LYS A 88 9.38 -1.63 -5.05
C LYS A 88 7.92 -1.88 -5.38
N THR A 89 7.08 -1.80 -4.37
CA THR A 89 5.63 -1.81 -4.49
C THR A 89 5.09 -0.41 -4.20
N SER A 90 4.27 0.10 -5.10
CA SER A 90 3.58 1.39 -4.94
C SER A 90 2.09 1.22 -5.20
N CYS A 91 1.26 1.88 -4.42
CA CYS A 91 -0.18 1.63 -4.40
C CYS A 91 -0.99 2.91 -4.60
N THR A 92 -2.14 2.77 -5.26
CA THR A 92 -3.06 3.86 -5.56
C THR A 92 -4.51 3.42 -5.36
N LEU A 93 -5.34 4.27 -4.75
CA LEU A 93 -6.79 4.11 -4.66
C LEU A 93 -7.53 4.50 -5.94
#